data_AF-A0A1C6DDT4-F1
#
_entry.id   AF-A0A1C6DDT4-F1
#
_cell.length_a   1.000
_cell.length_b   1.000
_cell.length_c   1.000
_cell.angle_alpha   90.00
_cell.angle_beta   90.00
_cell.angle_gamma   90.00
#
_symmetry.space_group_name_H-M   'P 1'
#
loop_
_entity.id
_entity.type
_entity.pdbx_description
1 polymer ?
#
loop_
_entity_poly.entity_id
_entity_poly.type
_entity_poly.pdbx_seq_one_letter_code
_entity_poly.pdbx_strand_id
1 'polypeptide(L)' 'MSKKQKIMMLVLTLVTLIGVLAVFFFLPDEIPLHFGVKGASSVASKYFLLAFVPVPAILYWAICRKMK' A
#
# COMPACT_ATOMS: atom_id res chain seq x y z
N MET A 1 -4.04 -22.16 3.10
CA MET A 1 -4.50 -20.90 3.72
C MET A 1 -5.98 -21.05 4.07
N SER A 2 -6.34 -20.81 5.32
CA SER A 2 -7.72 -20.98 5.81
C SER A 2 -8.68 -19.98 5.17
N LYS A 3 -9.99 -20.29 5.11
CA LYS A 3 -11.04 -19.36 4.64
C LYS A 3 -10.97 -18.03 5.39
N LYS A 4 -10.74 -18.08 6.72
CA LYS A 4 -10.57 -16.87 7.56
C LYS A 4 -9.40 -15.99 7.12
N GLN A 5 -8.26 -16.60 6.78
CA GLN A 5 -7.07 -15.87 6.34
C GLN A 5 -7.25 -15.24 4.95
N LYS A 6 -7.97 -15.90 4.03
CA LYS A 6 -8.31 -15.33 2.71
C LYS A 6 -9.22 -14.10 2.85
N ILE A 7 -10.23 -14.19 3.72
CA ILE A 7 -11.12 -13.05 4.03
C ILE A 7 -10.31 -11.91 4.63
N MET A 8 -9.40 -12.19 5.58
CA MET A 8 -8.55 -11.16 6.18
C MET A 8 -7.69 -10.44 5.14
N MET A 9 -7.07 -11.16 4.20
CA MET A 9 -6.31 -10.54 3.10
C MET A 9 -7.20 -9.63 2.25
N LEU A 10 -8.41 -10.08 1.90
CA LEU A 10 -9.36 -9.27 1.13
C LEU A 10 -9.73 -7.99 1.88
N VAL A 11 -10.04 -8.10 3.17
CA VAL A 11 -10.36 -6.95 4.03
C VAL A 11 -9.18 -5.98 4.11
N LEU A 12 -7.96 -6.47 4.32
CA LEU A 12 -6.76 -5.63 4.36
C LEU A 12 -6.56 -4.87 3.04
N THR A 13 -6.70 -5.54 1.90
CA THR A 13 -6.59 -4.89 0.59
C THR A 13 -7.67 -3.83 0.39
N LEU A 14 -8.93 -4.14 0.73
CA LEU A 14 -10.06 -3.20 0.56
C LEU A 14 -9.92 -1.97 1.46
N VAL A 15 -9.57 -2.17 2.74
CA VAL A 15 -9.37 -1.06 3.68
C VAL A 15 -8.22 -0.16 3.22
N THR A 16 -7.12 -0.77 2.75
CA THR A 16 -5.98 -0.01 2.22
C THR A 16 -6.36 0.76 0.96
N LEU A 17 -7.11 0.13 0.05
CA LEU A 17 -7.61 0.80 -1.17
C LEU A 17 -8.49 2.00 -0.83
N ILE A 18 -9.48 1.83 0.06
CA ILE A 18 -10.36 2.91 0.49
C ILE A 18 -9.55 4.04 1.14
N GLY A 19 -8.56 3.70 1.98
CA GLY A 19 -7.65 4.67 2.58
C GLY A 19 -6.86 5.46 1.55
N VAL A 20 -6.27 4.79 0.56
CA VAL A 20 -5.52 5.45 -0.53
C VAL A 20 -6.43 6.37 -1.36
N LEU A 21 -7.63 5.90 -1.70
CA LEU A 21 -8.61 6.72 -2.43
C LEU A 21 -9.05 7.95 -1.61
N ALA A 22 -9.24 7.80 -0.30
CA ALA A 22 -9.54 8.94 0.58
C ALA A 22 -8.39 9.96 0.59
N VAL A 23 -7.15 9.50 0.62
CA VAL A 23 -5.95 10.35 0.58
C VAL A 23 -5.83 11.11 -0.75
N PHE A 24 -6.30 10.56 -1.87
CA PHE A 24 -6.25 11.23 -3.17
C PHE A 24 -7.05 12.53 -3.25
N PHE A 25 -8.07 12.72 -2.42
CA PHE A 25 -8.81 13.97 -2.34
C PHE A 25 -7.99 15.12 -1.74
N PHE A 26 -6.94 14.81 -0.99
CA PHE A 26 -6.09 15.78 -0.31
C PHE A 26 -4.71 15.95 -0.96
N LEU A 27 -4.31 15.02 -1.84
CA LEU A 27 -2.99 15.01 -2.44
C LEU A 27 -2.96 15.78 -3.78
N PRO A 28 -1.88 16.57 -4.01
CA PRO A 28 -1.61 17.13 -5.33
C PRO A 28 -1.35 16.01 -6.36
N ASP A 29 -1.52 16.31 -7.65
CA ASP A 29 -1.30 15.34 -8.73
C ASP A 29 0.13 14.81 -8.78
N GLU A 30 1.09 15.63 -8.37
CA GLU A 30 2.51 15.29 -8.23
C GLU A 30 2.96 15.44 -6.79
N ILE A 31 3.60 14.39 -6.27
CA ILE A 31 4.17 14.33 -4.93
C ILE A 31 5.70 14.41 -5.06
N PRO A 32 6.36 15.36 -4.38
CA PRO A 32 7.81 15.36 -4.27
C PRO A 32 8.26 14.20 -3.39
N LEU A 33 9.00 13.29 -4.00
CA LEU A 33 9.64 12.15 -3.36
C LEU A 33 11.11 12.46 -3.11
N HIS A 34 11.50 12.49 -1.84
CA HIS A 34 12.90 12.61 -1.44
C HIS A 34 13.49 11.23 -1.14
N PHE A 35 13.38 10.30 -2.11
CA PHE A 35 13.98 8.97 -1.99
C PHE A 35 15.38 8.98 -2.62
N GLY A 36 16.42 9.29 -1.83
CA GLY A 36 17.81 9.16 -2.29
C GLY A 36 18.84 9.67 -1.29
N VAL A 37 20.04 9.05 -1.28
CA VAL A 37 21.18 9.42 -0.42
C VAL A 37 21.71 10.84 -0.67
N LYS A 38 21.38 11.43 -1.83
CA LYS A 38 21.73 12.81 -2.20
C LYS A 38 20.61 13.82 -1.93
N GLY A 39 19.45 13.39 -1.42
CA GLY A 39 18.29 14.27 -1.19
C GLY A 39 17.64 14.86 -2.46
N ALA A 40 18.05 14.43 -3.65
CA ALA A 40 17.48 14.89 -4.91
C ALA A 40 15.98 14.59 -4.94
N SER A 41 15.16 15.63 -5.13
CA SER A 41 13.72 15.49 -5.26
C SER A 41 13.38 14.86 -6.61
N SER A 42 12.77 13.69 -6.59
CA SER A 42 12.07 13.14 -7.74
C SER A 42 10.59 13.42 -7.57
N VAL A 43 9.85 13.74 -8.64
CA VAL A 43 8.39 13.90 -8.57
C VAL A 43 7.74 12.60 -9.02
N ALA A 44 6.69 12.17 -8.33
CA ALA A 44 5.88 11.03 -8.75
C ALA A 44 4.40 11.39 -8.74
N SER A 45 3.64 10.78 -9.65
CA SER A 45 2.20 10.94 -9.66
C SER A 45 1.57 10.33 -8.40
N LYS A 46 0.53 10.97 -7.86
CA LYS A 46 -0.25 10.44 -6.73
C LYS A 46 -0.76 9.01 -6.94
N TYR A 47 -1.01 8.61 -8.19
CA TYR A 47 -1.45 7.27 -8.53
C TYR A 47 -0.43 6.18 -8.20
N PHE A 48 0.85 6.52 -8.01
CA PHE A 48 1.87 5.57 -7.56
C PHE A 48 1.52 4.92 -6.21
N LEU A 49 0.76 5.59 -5.35
CA LEU A 49 0.29 5.02 -4.07
C LEU A 49 -0.58 3.76 -4.26
N LEU A 50 -1.21 3.57 -5.42
CA LEU A 50 -1.97 2.35 -5.74
C LEU A 50 -1.07 1.11 -5.75
N ALA A 51 0.22 1.25 -6.08
CA ALA A 51 1.17 0.14 -6.05
C ALA A 51 1.38 -0.42 -4.63
N PHE A 52 1.08 0.36 -3.58
CA PHE A 52 1.21 -0.05 -2.18
C PHE A 52 -0.06 -0.70 -1.61
N VAL A 53 -1.19 -0.64 -2.32
CA VAL A 53 -2.46 -1.24 -1.89
C VAL A 53 -2.34 -2.74 -1.50
N PRO A 54 -1.63 -3.60 -2.25
CA PRO A 54 -1.52 -5.01 -1.87
C PRO A 54 -0.50 -5.27 -0.74
N VAL A 55 0.34 -4.29 -0.37
CA VAL A 55 1.47 -4.49 0.56
C VAL A 55 1.03 -5.03 1.92
N PRO A 56 -0.01 -4.49 2.59
CA PRO A 56 -0.46 -5.03 3.88
C PRO A 56 -0.95 -6.48 3.79
N ALA A 57 -1.63 -6.85 2.70
CA ALA A 57 -2.11 -8.21 2.49
C ALA A 57 -0.95 -9.18 2.21
N ILE A 58 0.04 -8.76 1.42
CA ILE A 58 1.28 -9.53 1.16
C ILE A 58 2.05 -9.75 2.47
N LEU A 59 2.19 -8.72 3.31
CA LEU A 59 2.88 -8.80 4.59
C LEU A 59 2.16 -9.75 5.55
N TYR A 60 0.82 -9.62 5.65
CA TYR A 60 0.00 -10.54 6.44
C TYR A 60 0.17 -12.00 5.99
N TRP A 61 0.17 -12.24 4.68
CA TRP A 61 0.40 -13.56 4.11
C TRP A 61 1.79 -14.10 4.45
N ALA A 62 2.84 -13.29 4.30
CA ALA A 62 4.21 -13.67 4.61
C ALA A 62 4.38 -14.06 6.09
N ILE A 63 3.79 -13.29 7.01
CA ILE A 63 3.79 -13.58 8.45
C ILE A 63 3.03 -14.89 8.73
N CYS A 64 1.82 -15.05 8.19
CA CYS A 64 1.03 -16.27 8.35
C CYS A 64 1.73 -17.52 7.80
N ARG A 65 2.54 -17.38 6.73
CA ARG A 65 3.33 -18.47 6.18
C ARG A 65 4.50 -18.85 7.09
N LYS A 66 5.14 -17.87 7.74
CA LYS A 66 6.28 -18.10 8.65
C LYS A 66 5.85 -18.71 9.99
N MET A 67 4.66 -18.39 10.48
CA MET A 67 4.13 -18.92 11.74
C MET A 67 3.51 -20.33 11.62
N LYS A 68 3.54 -20.91 10.43
CA LYS A 68 3.07 -22.28 10.17
C LYS A 68 4.25 -23.24 10.18
#